data_AF-A0A497E248-F1
#
_entry.id   AF-A0A497E248-F1
#
_cell.length_a   1.000
_cell.length_b   1.000
_cell.length_c   1.000
_cell.angle_alpha   90.00
_cell.angle_beta   90.00
_cell.angle_gamma   90.00
#
_symmetry.space_group_name_H-M   'P 1'
#
loop_
_entity.id
_entity.type
_entity.pdbx_description
1 polymer ?
#
loop_
_entity_poly.entity_id
_entity_poly.type
_entity_poly.pdbx_seq_one_letter_code
_entity_poly.pdbx_strand_id
1 'polypeptide(L)'
;MEGRVKIGFVPAQRDPFDESWAVEMKKRVLKALESVCEKDKIEIIHPDDTLTKKGLVRDDEDAEKLIRFFKEKDIDGIMIGAMTFGDERSAVSIAQNIPGIPVLLFSTKEGPFTEDGNRRADAFCGTLSIASGLYRRKIPFTFLGNVFPEEEIFPKKVAEFARVCFAVRGFKGARVGLVGPRPEQFETCAINEFPMIEQFGQRVVPISLADVFDMANSLKEDGQISRIVNEIKSSFDWEGISEEVLEKAARLEIVLKNFAKEKKLSAMGVQCWPAMQQVYGISPCMTMGRLTDQGIMTSCEVDIHGALTMLVQYLASLKQTVPHFIDFTIQHQSRPNTFLAWHCGNAPISLAARGQKIRLRVHSIQDKIFGPEKTMGTAEFQLKSGEITINRLVEYDGKFKMLISKGRIIPSEENLRGSWSWVEVDDLDKLYRTLIEEGFVHHGSIIHGDITSVVAEFCKFLGIQTVVV
;
A
#
# COMPACT_ATOMS: atom_id res chain seq x y z
N MET A 1 1.52 1.32 13.61
CA MET A 1 1.02 -0.05 13.34
C MET A 1 2.22 -0.97 13.15
N GLU A 2 2.73 -1.45 14.28
CA GLU A 2 3.60 -2.62 14.38
C GLU A 2 2.70 -3.79 14.76
N GLY A 3 2.78 -4.89 14.03
CA GLY A 3 1.94 -6.07 14.29
C GLY A 3 2.01 -7.05 13.12
N ARG A 4 1.93 -8.34 13.44
CA ARG A 4 1.81 -9.40 12.43
C ARG A 4 0.49 -9.25 11.67
N VAL A 5 0.46 -9.70 10.41
CA VAL A 5 -0.80 -9.84 9.67
C VAL A 5 -1.48 -11.10 10.19
N LYS A 6 -2.66 -10.98 10.79
CA LYS A 6 -3.40 -12.09 11.38
C LYS A 6 -4.39 -12.66 10.38
N ILE A 7 -4.23 -13.93 10.01
CA ILE A 7 -5.14 -14.62 9.08
C ILE A 7 -5.88 -15.71 9.84
N GLY A 8 -7.21 -15.62 9.89
CA GLY A 8 -8.08 -16.66 10.43
C GLY A 8 -8.19 -17.84 9.46
N PHE A 9 -7.67 -19.01 9.82
CA PHE A 9 -7.78 -20.22 9.02
C PHE A 9 -9.00 -21.07 9.40
N VAL A 10 -9.85 -21.35 8.42
CA VAL A 10 -11.07 -22.15 8.50
C VAL A 10 -10.82 -23.50 7.77
N PRO A 11 -10.41 -24.55 8.49
CA PRO A 11 -10.29 -25.90 7.93
C PRO A 11 -11.67 -26.56 7.85
N ALA A 12 -12.33 -26.43 6.69
CA ALA A 12 -13.70 -26.90 6.49
C ALA A 12 -13.76 -28.41 6.21
N GLN A 13 -14.62 -29.12 6.94
CA GLN A 13 -14.90 -30.54 6.78
C GLN A 13 -16.42 -30.79 6.85
N ARG A 14 -16.87 -31.97 6.40
CA ARG A 14 -18.26 -32.42 6.53
C ARG A 14 -18.32 -33.93 6.72
N ASP A 15 -19.21 -34.37 7.60
CA ASP A 15 -19.53 -35.79 7.73
C ASP A 15 -20.40 -36.26 6.55
N PRO A 16 -20.15 -37.45 5.96
CA PRO A 16 -19.33 -38.54 6.49
C PRO A 16 -17.90 -38.64 5.91
N PHE A 17 -17.33 -37.58 5.32
CA PHE A 17 -16.00 -37.66 4.70
C PHE A 17 -14.86 -37.82 5.72
N ASP A 18 -13.72 -38.38 5.28
CA ASP A 18 -12.60 -38.80 6.15
C ASP A 18 -12.07 -37.67 7.05
N GLU A 19 -12.46 -37.70 8.32
CA GLU A 19 -12.04 -36.73 9.34
C GLU A 19 -10.52 -36.78 9.60
N SER A 20 -9.89 -37.95 9.45
CA SER A 20 -8.45 -38.11 9.64
C SER A 20 -7.65 -37.43 8.54
N TRP A 21 -8.13 -37.51 7.30
CA TRP A 21 -7.58 -36.79 6.16
C TRP A 21 -7.64 -35.27 6.38
N ALA A 22 -8.79 -34.76 6.85
CA ALA A 22 -8.93 -33.33 7.11
C ALA A 22 -7.95 -32.81 8.17
N VAL A 23 -7.73 -33.58 9.25
CA VAL A 23 -6.75 -33.26 10.29
C VAL A 23 -5.32 -33.29 9.74
N GLU A 24 -4.98 -34.27 8.89
CA GLU A 24 -3.67 -34.36 8.24
C GLU A 24 -3.43 -33.15 7.33
N MET A 25 -4.40 -32.80 6.49
CA MET A 25 -4.33 -31.64 5.59
C MET A 25 -4.12 -30.35 6.36
N LYS A 26 -4.89 -30.13 7.44
CA LYS A 26 -4.71 -28.97 8.31
C LYS A 26 -3.29 -28.88 8.85
N LYS A 27 -2.71 -29.98 9.35
CA LYS A 27 -1.33 -29.99 9.86
C LYS A 27 -0.32 -29.65 8.77
N ARG A 28 -0.52 -30.18 7.56
CA ARG A 28 0.32 -29.91 6.39
C ARG A 28 0.24 -28.45 5.95
N VAL A 29 -0.95 -27.84 5.97
CA VAL A 29 -1.16 -26.40 5.74
C VAL A 29 -0.34 -25.57 6.73
N LEU A 30 -0.47 -25.83 8.03
CA LEU A 30 0.25 -25.07 9.05
C LEU A 30 1.76 -25.20 8.88
N LYS A 31 2.26 -26.42 8.66
CA LYS A 31 3.68 -26.69 8.43
C LYS A 31 4.23 -25.99 7.18
N ALA A 32 3.50 -26.05 6.06
CA ALA A 32 3.91 -25.41 4.82
C ALA A 32 4.00 -23.88 4.92
N LEU A 33 3.27 -23.28 5.87
CA LEU A 33 3.24 -21.84 6.08
C LEU A 33 4.27 -21.33 7.11
N GLU A 34 4.96 -22.20 7.86
CA GLU A 34 5.88 -21.78 8.93
C GLU A 34 6.94 -20.77 8.45
N SER A 35 7.66 -21.10 7.38
CA SER A 35 8.75 -20.26 6.86
C SER A 35 8.25 -18.90 6.37
N VAL A 36 7.12 -18.87 5.65
CA VAL A 36 6.57 -17.62 5.13
C VAL A 36 5.94 -16.77 6.22
N CYS A 37 5.37 -17.39 7.25
CA CYS A 37 4.84 -16.69 8.41
C CYS A 37 5.94 -15.99 9.21
N GLU A 38 7.08 -16.63 9.39
CA GLU A 38 8.23 -16.00 10.04
C GLU A 38 8.79 -14.84 9.19
N LYS A 39 9.05 -15.09 7.91
CA LYS A 39 9.64 -14.11 6.99
C LYS A 39 8.78 -12.86 6.82
N ASP A 40 7.49 -13.04 6.56
CA ASP A 40 6.56 -11.96 6.19
C ASP A 40 5.73 -11.47 7.38
N LYS A 41 6.05 -11.93 8.60
CA LYS A 41 5.38 -11.57 9.86
C LYS A 41 3.87 -11.84 9.79
N ILE A 42 3.51 -13.04 9.37
CA ILE A 42 2.11 -13.51 9.32
C ILE A 42 1.84 -14.37 10.57
N GLU A 43 0.64 -14.27 11.11
CA GLU A 43 0.15 -15.10 12.19
C GLU A 43 -1.11 -15.85 11.71
N ILE A 44 -1.04 -17.18 11.65
CA ILE A 44 -2.20 -18.01 11.31
C ILE A 44 -2.96 -18.34 12.59
N ILE A 45 -4.20 -17.87 12.66
CA ILE A 45 -5.10 -18.07 13.78
C ILE A 45 -6.09 -19.14 13.39
N HIS A 46 -6.08 -20.30 14.05
CA HIS A 46 -6.90 -21.44 13.67
C HIS A 46 -7.53 -22.10 14.91
N PRO A 47 -8.65 -22.82 14.77
CA PRO A 47 -9.21 -23.57 15.89
C PRO A 47 -8.28 -24.71 16.31
N ASP A 48 -8.25 -25.02 17.60
CA ASP A 48 -7.67 -26.24 18.14
C ASP A 48 -8.78 -27.17 18.67
N ASP A 49 -8.37 -28.30 19.26
CA ASP A 49 -9.28 -29.33 19.79
C ASP A 49 -10.09 -28.85 21.00
N THR A 50 -9.69 -27.75 21.64
CA THR A 50 -10.44 -27.16 22.76
C THR A 50 -11.56 -26.25 22.27
N LEU A 51 -11.39 -25.63 21.10
CA LEU A 51 -12.39 -24.74 20.51
C LEU A 51 -13.43 -25.49 19.68
N THR A 52 -12.99 -26.44 18.85
CA THR A 52 -13.86 -27.26 17.97
C THR A 52 -13.32 -28.68 17.92
N LYS A 53 -14.16 -29.69 17.68
CA LYS A 53 -13.67 -31.08 17.66
C LYS A 53 -12.60 -31.24 16.57
N LYS A 54 -11.42 -31.70 16.98
CA LYS A 54 -10.22 -31.87 16.14
C LYS A 54 -9.73 -30.57 15.47
N GLY A 55 -10.21 -29.42 15.94
CA GLY A 55 -9.94 -28.12 15.34
C GLY A 55 -10.42 -28.01 13.89
N LEU A 56 -11.57 -28.59 13.55
CA LEU A 56 -12.21 -28.52 12.22
C LEU A 56 -13.53 -27.76 12.31
N VAL A 57 -13.97 -27.18 11.18
CA VAL A 57 -15.28 -26.50 11.09
C VAL A 57 -16.24 -27.35 10.26
N ARG A 58 -17.34 -27.74 10.89
CA ARG A 58 -18.20 -28.85 10.39
C ARG A 58 -19.69 -28.51 10.35
N ASP A 59 -20.10 -27.59 11.22
CA ASP A 59 -21.48 -27.20 11.42
C ASP A 59 -21.58 -25.76 11.92
N ASP A 60 -22.81 -25.30 12.13
CA ASP A 60 -23.10 -23.93 12.58
C ASP A 60 -22.56 -23.66 14.00
N GLU A 61 -22.47 -24.67 14.88
CA GLU A 61 -21.95 -24.49 16.24
C GLU A 61 -20.44 -24.23 16.23
N ASP A 62 -19.68 -25.00 15.43
CA ASP A 62 -18.26 -24.77 15.21
C ASP A 62 -18.02 -23.39 14.58
N ALA A 63 -18.87 -22.97 13.63
CA ALA A 63 -18.80 -21.64 13.03
C ALA A 63 -19.03 -20.51 14.06
N GLU A 64 -20.02 -20.62 14.93
CA GLU A 64 -20.30 -19.61 15.97
C GLU A 64 -19.14 -19.45 16.94
N LYS A 65 -18.52 -20.56 17.38
CA LYS A 65 -17.33 -20.53 18.23
C LYS A 65 -16.18 -19.83 17.51
N LEU A 66 -15.95 -20.18 16.24
CA LEU A 66 -14.84 -19.60 15.48
C LEU A 66 -15.05 -18.12 15.13
N ILE A 67 -16.29 -17.68 14.88
CA ILE A 67 -16.64 -16.26 14.70
C ILE A 67 -16.26 -15.45 15.94
N ARG A 68 -16.64 -15.92 17.14
CA ARG A 68 -16.29 -15.24 18.41
C ARG A 68 -14.77 -15.16 18.58
N PHE A 69 -14.09 -16.29 18.35
CA PHE A 69 -12.64 -16.37 18.46
C PHE A 69 -11.92 -15.41 17.50
N PHE A 70 -12.31 -15.38 16.22
CA PHE A 70 -11.71 -14.50 15.23
C PHE A 70 -11.98 -13.01 15.51
N LYS A 71 -13.16 -12.66 16.02
CA LYS A 71 -13.46 -11.29 16.47
C LYS A 71 -12.60 -10.87 17.65
N GLU A 72 -12.42 -11.74 18.64
CA GLU A 72 -11.53 -11.48 19.79
C GLU A 72 -10.08 -11.29 19.35
N LYS A 73 -9.64 -12.08 18.37
CA LYS A 73 -8.27 -12.02 17.85
C LYS A 73 -7.99 -10.86 16.91
N ASP A 74 -9.03 -10.15 16.46
CA ASP A 74 -8.94 -9.02 15.52
C ASP A 74 -8.15 -9.40 14.26
N ILE A 75 -8.69 -10.36 13.51
CA ILE A 75 -8.05 -10.88 12.28
C ILE A 75 -8.14 -9.87 11.12
N ASP A 76 -7.13 -9.89 10.26
CA ASP A 76 -7.02 -9.02 9.09
C ASP A 76 -7.56 -9.65 7.80
N GLY A 77 -7.77 -10.97 7.80
CA GLY A 77 -8.32 -11.72 6.67
C GLY A 77 -8.69 -13.15 7.04
N ILE A 78 -9.49 -13.80 6.19
CA ILE A 78 -9.95 -15.17 6.38
C ILE A 78 -9.41 -16.05 5.27
N MET A 79 -8.82 -17.19 5.64
CA MET A 79 -8.42 -18.25 4.71
C MET A 79 -9.31 -19.46 4.94
N ILE A 80 -10.14 -19.81 3.96
CA ILE A 80 -11.00 -20.99 3.98
C ILE A 80 -10.31 -22.08 3.15
N GLY A 81 -10.07 -23.23 3.78
CA GLY A 81 -9.56 -24.40 3.10
C GLY A 81 -10.59 -25.52 3.12
N ALA A 82 -11.04 -25.96 1.95
CA ALA A 82 -11.83 -27.18 1.83
C ALA A 82 -10.88 -28.38 2.02
N MET A 83 -10.96 -29.05 3.17
CA MET A 83 -10.11 -30.20 3.50
C MET A 83 -10.74 -31.53 3.01
N THR A 84 -12.06 -31.55 2.90
CA THR A 84 -12.92 -32.61 2.33
C THR A 84 -14.06 -31.90 1.59
N PHE A 85 -15.24 -32.51 1.39
CA PHE A 85 -16.46 -31.75 1.04
C PHE A 85 -16.84 -30.80 2.19
N GLY A 86 -16.08 -29.73 2.43
CA GLY A 86 -16.27 -28.87 3.59
C GLY A 86 -17.69 -28.34 3.68
N ASP A 87 -18.24 -28.28 4.89
CA ASP A 87 -19.59 -27.78 5.09
C ASP A 87 -19.68 -26.30 4.65
N GLU A 88 -20.41 -26.04 3.56
CA GLU A 88 -20.41 -24.71 2.98
C GLU A 88 -21.15 -23.68 3.82
N ARG A 89 -22.13 -24.09 4.62
CA ARG A 89 -22.93 -23.15 5.41
C ARG A 89 -22.12 -22.57 6.56
N SER A 90 -21.45 -23.42 7.32
CA SER A 90 -20.56 -23.04 8.43
C SER A 90 -19.39 -22.17 7.95
N ALA A 91 -18.66 -22.61 6.92
CA ALA A 91 -17.51 -21.87 6.36
C ALA A 91 -17.91 -20.48 5.85
N VAL A 92 -19.02 -20.38 5.13
CA VAL A 92 -19.53 -19.10 4.60
C VAL A 92 -20.10 -18.22 5.71
N SER A 93 -20.70 -18.80 6.76
CA SER A 93 -21.22 -18.06 7.92
C SER A 93 -20.12 -17.27 8.62
N ILE A 94 -18.92 -17.84 8.73
CA ILE A 94 -17.76 -17.16 9.34
C ILE A 94 -17.40 -15.90 8.55
N ALA A 95 -17.23 -16.01 7.24
CA ALA A 95 -16.93 -14.85 6.38
C ALA A 95 -18.05 -13.81 6.37
N GLN A 96 -19.31 -14.25 6.43
CA GLN A 96 -20.47 -13.36 6.47
C GLN A 96 -20.54 -12.52 7.76
N ASN A 97 -20.13 -13.10 8.90
CA ASN A 97 -20.24 -12.46 10.22
C ASN A 97 -19.03 -11.60 10.61
N ILE A 98 -18.01 -11.54 9.76
CA ILE A 98 -16.81 -10.69 9.90
C ILE A 98 -16.64 -9.90 8.60
N PRO A 99 -17.56 -8.96 8.30
CA PRO A 99 -17.57 -8.28 7.02
C PRO A 99 -16.40 -7.30 6.87
N GLY A 100 -16.02 -7.05 5.63
CA GLY A 100 -15.08 -5.97 5.29
C GLY A 100 -13.60 -6.30 5.49
N ILE A 101 -13.26 -7.57 5.67
CA ILE A 101 -11.89 -8.09 5.56
C ILE A 101 -11.78 -9.06 4.36
N PRO A 102 -10.58 -9.23 3.76
CA PRO A 102 -10.39 -10.13 2.63
C PRO A 102 -10.65 -11.60 2.95
N VAL A 103 -11.06 -12.36 1.93
CA VAL A 103 -11.31 -13.82 2.00
C VAL A 103 -10.51 -14.54 0.92
N LEU A 104 -9.70 -15.52 1.32
CA LEU A 104 -8.99 -16.45 0.46
C LEU A 104 -9.66 -17.82 0.55
N LEU A 105 -9.95 -18.44 -0.59
CA LEU A 105 -10.47 -19.80 -0.69
C LEU A 105 -9.45 -20.68 -1.39
N PHE A 106 -9.21 -21.88 -0.86
CA PHE A 106 -8.44 -22.92 -1.54
C PHE A 106 -9.04 -24.30 -1.28
N SER A 107 -8.67 -25.27 -2.10
CA SER A 107 -9.00 -26.67 -1.90
C SER A 107 -7.73 -27.51 -1.80
N THR A 108 -7.77 -28.56 -0.99
CA THR A 108 -6.68 -29.54 -0.99
C THR A 108 -6.86 -30.53 -2.14
N LYS A 109 -5.77 -30.87 -2.83
CA LYS A 109 -5.76 -32.02 -3.74
C LYS A 109 -6.10 -33.31 -2.99
N GLU A 110 -6.65 -34.27 -3.72
CA GLU A 110 -7.08 -35.56 -3.17
C GLU A 110 -5.93 -36.56 -3.07
N GLY A 111 -6.01 -37.45 -2.08
CA GLY A 111 -5.12 -38.61 -1.98
C GLY A 111 -5.49 -39.75 -2.94
N PRO A 112 -4.75 -40.87 -2.90
CA PRO A 112 -5.13 -42.09 -3.62
C PRO A 112 -6.53 -42.57 -3.22
N PHE A 113 -7.20 -43.27 -4.15
CA PHE A 113 -8.43 -43.99 -3.84
C PHE A 113 -8.16 -45.06 -2.77
N THR A 114 -9.19 -45.36 -1.97
CA THR A 114 -9.15 -46.48 -1.02
C THR A 114 -9.21 -47.82 -1.76
N GLU A 115 -8.88 -48.92 -1.07
CA GLU A 115 -8.84 -50.27 -1.68
C GLU A 115 -10.18 -50.71 -2.28
N ASP A 116 -11.29 -50.24 -1.71
CA ASP A 116 -12.66 -50.46 -2.18
C ASP A 116 -13.12 -49.47 -3.26
N GLY A 117 -12.22 -48.61 -3.76
CA GLY A 117 -12.47 -47.69 -4.87
C GLY A 117 -13.15 -46.37 -4.48
N ASN A 118 -13.27 -46.07 -3.19
CA ASN A 118 -13.85 -44.82 -2.70
C ASN A 118 -12.82 -43.67 -2.71
N ARG A 119 -13.35 -42.44 -2.69
CA ARG A 119 -12.54 -41.23 -2.46
C ARG A 119 -12.43 -40.98 -0.96
N ARG A 120 -11.24 -40.60 -0.49
CA ARG A 120 -11.04 -40.23 0.93
C ARG A 120 -11.71 -38.89 1.26
N ALA A 121 -11.61 -37.94 0.34
CA ALA A 121 -12.20 -36.62 0.43
C ALA A 121 -12.95 -36.27 -0.86
N ASP A 122 -13.56 -35.10 -0.86
CA ASP A 122 -14.27 -34.55 -2.02
C ASP A 122 -14.19 -33.01 -1.98
N ALA A 123 -12.98 -32.53 -1.69
CA ALA A 123 -12.65 -31.11 -1.56
C ALA A 123 -12.80 -30.36 -2.86
N PHE A 124 -12.49 -31.00 -3.99
CA PHE A 124 -12.70 -30.41 -5.30
C PHE A 124 -14.17 -30.02 -5.53
N CYS A 125 -15.10 -30.90 -5.19
CA CYS A 125 -16.54 -30.63 -5.27
C CYS A 125 -17.01 -29.66 -4.18
N GLY A 126 -16.63 -29.90 -2.91
CA GLY A 126 -17.04 -29.06 -1.78
C GLY A 126 -16.62 -27.60 -1.91
N THR A 127 -15.49 -27.33 -2.56
CA THR A 127 -15.01 -25.96 -2.83
C THR A 127 -15.97 -25.19 -3.73
N LEU A 128 -16.60 -25.85 -4.71
CA LEU A 128 -17.63 -25.22 -5.54
C LEU A 128 -18.85 -24.82 -4.71
N SER A 129 -19.23 -25.65 -3.72
CA SER A 129 -20.32 -25.34 -2.80
C SER A 129 -19.99 -24.11 -1.93
N ILE A 130 -18.79 -24.04 -1.37
CA ILE A 130 -18.31 -22.88 -0.59
C ILE A 130 -18.26 -21.62 -1.47
N ALA A 131 -17.63 -21.69 -2.65
CA ALA A 131 -17.51 -20.58 -3.58
C ALA A 131 -18.89 -20.05 -4.02
N SER A 132 -19.82 -20.95 -4.34
CA SER A 132 -21.22 -20.61 -4.66
C SER A 132 -21.91 -19.91 -3.49
N GLY A 133 -21.66 -20.38 -2.26
CA GLY A 133 -22.18 -19.76 -1.04
C GLY A 133 -21.65 -18.34 -0.79
N LEU A 134 -20.35 -18.10 -1.03
CA LEU A 134 -19.73 -16.77 -0.97
C LEU A 134 -20.30 -15.83 -2.05
N TYR A 135 -20.40 -16.33 -3.29
CA TYR A 135 -20.92 -15.57 -4.43
C TYR A 135 -22.38 -15.14 -4.21
N ARG A 136 -23.25 -16.06 -3.76
CA ARG A 136 -24.66 -15.77 -3.45
C ARG A 136 -24.83 -14.69 -2.38
N ARG A 137 -23.87 -14.55 -1.48
CA ARG A 137 -23.86 -13.55 -0.40
C ARG A 137 -23.11 -12.27 -0.75
N LYS A 138 -22.60 -12.15 -1.99
CA LYS A 138 -21.81 -11.02 -2.46
C LYS A 138 -20.58 -10.76 -1.58
N ILE A 139 -19.99 -11.82 -1.04
CA ILE A 139 -18.73 -11.74 -0.29
C ILE A 139 -17.61 -11.85 -1.32
N PRO A 140 -16.80 -10.79 -1.54
CA PRO A 140 -15.65 -10.88 -2.45
C PRO A 140 -14.64 -11.89 -1.89
N PHE A 141 -14.06 -12.71 -2.77
CA PHE A 141 -13.05 -13.69 -2.39
C PHE A 141 -12.04 -13.93 -3.51
N THR A 142 -10.84 -14.35 -3.15
CA THR A 142 -9.79 -14.82 -4.05
C THR A 142 -9.76 -16.35 -4.02
N PHE A 143 -9.74 -17.01 -5.18
CA PHE A 143 -9.52 -18.45 -5.24
C PHE A 143 -8.04 -18.73 -5.53
N LEU A 144 -7.36 -19.40 -4.61
CA LEU A 144 -5.94 -19.77 -4.72
C LEU A 144 -5.74 -20.90 -5.73
N GLY A 145 -6.65 -21.87 -5.75
CA GLY A 145 -6.56 -23.08 -6.56
C GLY A 145 -6.77 -24.37 -5.78
N ASN A 146 -6.67 -25.48 -6.49
CA ASN A 146 -6.65 -26.84 -5.94
C ASN A 146 -5.22 -27.35 -5.83
N VAL A 147 -4.68 -27.43 -4.62
CA VAL A 147 -3.25 -27.63 -4.37
C VAL A 147 -3.01 -28.56 -3.18
N PHE A 148 -1.86 -29.24 -3.15
CA PHE A 148 -1.29 -29.69 -1.90
C PHE A 148 -0.59 -28.52 -1.19
N PRO A 149 -0.58 -28.48 0.16
CA PRO A 149 0.05 -27.38 0.89
C PRO A 149 1.54 -27.17 0.58
N GLU A 150 2.25 -28.23 0.22
CA GLU A 150 3.69 -28.20 -0.06
C GLU A 150 4.03 -27.67 -1.46
N GLU A 151 3.05 -27.49 -2.33
CA GLU A 151 3.29 -26.89 -3.65
C GLU A 151 3.69 -25.43 -3.50
N GLU A 152 4.76 -25.01 -4.16
CA GLU A 152 5.37 -23.67 -4.04
C GLU A 152 4.36 -22.53 -4.19
N ILE A 153 3.33 -22.73 -5.02
CA ILE A 153 2.27 -21.74 -5.26
C ILE A 153 1.46 -21.43 -4.00
N PHE A 154 1.27 -22.38 -3.08
CA PHE A 154 0.44 -22.21 -1.89
C PHE A 154 1.00 -21.17 -0.91
N PRO A 155 2.21 -21.34 -0.32
CA PRO A 155 2.77 -20.35 0.60
C PRO A 155 2.98 -19.00 -0.10
N LYS A 156 3.35 -18.98 -1.39
CA LYS A 156 3.47 -17.73 -2.17
C LYS A 156 2.15 -16.96 -2.25
N LYS A 157 1.04 -17.65 -2.55
CA LYS A 157 -0.29 -17.01 -2.63
C LYS A 157 -0.83 -16.59 -1.28
N VAL A 158 -0.52 -17.32 -0.20
CA VAL A 158 -0.86 -16.90 1.16
C VAL A 158 -0.07 -15.65 1.56
N ALA A 159 1.21 -15.54 1.19
CA ALA A 159 1.99 -14.31 1.38
C ALA A 159 1.40 -13.12 0.62
N GLU A 160 1.08 -13.30 -0.67
CA GLU A 160 0.39 -12.30 -1.49
C GLU A 160 -0.93 -11.85 -0.83
N PHE A 161 -1.72 -12.80 -0.34
CA PHE A 161 -2.97 -12.51 0.37
C PHE A 161 -2.72 -11.72 1.68
N ALA A 162 -1.67 -12.04 2.44
CA ALA A 162 -1.32 -11.27 3.63
C ALA A 162 -1.00 -9.80 3.32
N ARG A 163 -0.33 -9.55 2.18
CA ARG A 163 -0.06 -8.18 1.68
C ARG A 163 -1.36 -7.45 1.33
N VAL A 164 -2.33 -8.14 0.73
CA VAL A 164 -3.68 -7.61 0.46
C VAL A 164 -4.39 -7.25 1.76
N CYS A 165 -4.40 -8.15 2.75
CA CYS A 165 -4.99 -7.91 4.07
C CYS A 165 -4.38 -6.67 4.73
N PHE A 166 -3.05 -6.51 4.67
CA PHE A 166 -2.39 -5.37 5.28
C PHE A 166 -2.74 -4.05 4.60
N ALA A 167 -2.81 -4.04 3.27
CA ALA A 167 -3.24 -2.87 2.49
C ALA A 167 -4.70 -2.50 2.80
N VAL A 168 -5.63 -3.47 2.80
CA VAL A 168 -7.04 -3.24 3.12
C VAL A 168 -7.21 -2.68 4.53
N ARG A 169 -6.54 -3.29 5.52
CA ARG A 169 -6.56 -2.81 6.92
C ARG A 169 -6.08 -1.38 7.05
N GLY A 170 -4.96 -1.03 6.42
CA GLY A 170 -4.36 0.30 6.60
C GLY A 170 -5.03 1.39 5.77
N PHE A 171 -5.76 1.03 4.71
CA PHE A 171 -6.51 1.96 3.87
C PHE A 171 -7.89 2.29 4.45
N LYS A 172 -8.61 1.28 4.96
CA LYS A 172 -9.90 1.49 5.64
C LYS A 172 -9.66 2.26 6.94
N GLY A 173 -10.48 3.28 7.19
CA GLY A 173 -10.32 4.14 8.36
C GLY A 173 -9.09 5.03 8.35
N ALA A 174 -8.35 5.10 7.22
CA ALA A 174 -7.14 5.91 7.13
C ALA A 174 -7.44 7.37 7.48
N ARG A 175 -6.56 7.97 8.28
CA ARG A 175 -6.59 9.39 8.61
C ARG A 175 -5.56 10.09 7.74
N VAL A 176 -5.98 11.00 6.88
CA VAL A 176 -5.08 11.68 5.94
C VAL A 176 -4.98 13.14 6.32
N GLY A 177 -3.75 13.63 6.53
CA GLY A 177 -3.50 15.03 6.82
C GLY A 177 -3.74 15.91 5.58
N LEU A 178 -4.49 16.99 5.76
CA LEU A 178 -4.62 18.07 4.78
C LEU A 178 -3.87 19.27 5.34
N VAL A 179 -2.63 19.47 4.87
CA VAL A 179 -1.71 20.50 5.39
C VAL A 179 -1.75 21.71 4.46
N GLY A 180 -2.54 22.71 4.83
CA GLY A 180 -2.87 23.86 3.97
C GLY A 180 -3.87 23.53 2.86
N PRO A 181 -4.42 24.57 2.18
CA PRO A 181 -5.23 24.37 0.98
C PRO A 181 -4.40 23.88 -0.20
N ARG A 182 -5.02 23.12 -1.12
CA ARG A 182 -4.42 22.84 -2.42
C ARG A 182 -4.10 24.14 -3.18
N PRO A 183 -3.12 24.16 -4.10
CA PRO A 183 -2.96 25.28 -5.01
C PRO A 183 -4.26 25.56 -5.77
N GLU A 184 -4.60 26.84 -5.92
CA GLU A 184 -5.87 27.30 -6.49
C GLU A 184 -6.17 26.66 -7.85
N GLN A 185 -5.16 26.62 -8.71
CA GLN A 185 -5.25 26.17 -10.10
C GLN A 185 -5.26 24.65 -10.25
N PHE A 186 -5.03 23.89 -9.18
CA PHE A 186 -4.89 22.43 -9.21
C PHE A 186 -6.21 21.76 -8.86
N GLU A 187 -7.23 21.96 -9.71
CA GLU A 187 -8.53 21.26 -9.57
C GLU A 187 -8.37 19.74 -9.63
N THR A 188 -7.33 19.25 -10.32
CA THR A 188 -6.93 17.84 -10.36
C THR A 188 -6.60 17.24 -8.98
N CYS A 189 -6.36 18.08 -7.97
CA CYS A 189 -6.08 17.67 -6.59
C CYS A 189 -7.28 17.95 -5.65
N ALA A 190 -8.41 18.40 -6.18
CA ALA A 190 -9.64 18.51 -5.40
C ALA A 190 -10.12 17.12 -4.94
N ILE A 191 -10.83 17.10 -3.82
CA ILE A 191 -11.40 15.88 -3.26
C ILE A 191 -12.87 16.05 -2.95
N ASN A 192 -13.59 14.94 -3.01
CA ASN A 192 -14.88 14.78 -2.36
C ASN A 192 -14.71 13.90 -1.12
N GLU A 193 -14.82 14.48 0.07
CA GLU A 193 -14.65 13.71 1.33
C GLU A 193 -15.80 12.73 1.59
N PHE A 194 -17.00 13.00 1.09
CA PHE A 194 -18.18 12.18 1.35
C PHE A 194 -18.00 10.70 0.96
N PRO A 195 -17.62 10.35 -0.29
CA PRO A 195 -17.41 8.95 -0.68
C PRO A 195 -16.24 8.29 0.08
N MET A 196 -15.23 9.05 0.49
CA MET A 196 -14.13 8.54 1.32
C MET A 196 -14.64 8.11 2.72
N ILE A 197 -15.52 8.91 3.32
CA ILE A 197 -16.16 8.62 4.61
C ILE A 197 -17.11 7.43 4.46
N GLU A 198 -18.03 7.49 3.49
CA GLU A 198 -19.10 6.50 3.33
C GLU A 198 -18.56 5.10 3.01
N GLN A 199 -17.61 5.00 2.07
CA GLN A 199 -17.17 3.70 1.54
C GLN A 199 -16.02 3.10 2.34
N PHE A 200 -15.13 3.94 2.87
CA PHE A 200 -13.89 3.49 3.51
C PHE A 200 -13.74 3.91 4.97
N GLY A 201 -14.67 4.72 5.51
CA GLY A 201 -14.56 5.26 6.87
C GLY A 201 -13.36 6.19 7.06
N GLN A 202 -12.82 6.74 5.98
CA GLN A 202 -11.63 7.58 6.02
C GLN A 202 -11.95 8.96 6.60
N ARG A 203 -10.92 9.62 7.13
CA ARG A 203 -11.04 10.97 7.69
C ARG A 203 -9.93 11.87 7.16
N VAL A 204 -10.32 13.00 6.59
CA VAL A 204 -9.39 14.10 6.31
C VAL A 204 -9.20 14.93 7.58
N VAL A 205 -7.96 15.22 7.92
CA VAL A 205 -7.57 15.94 9.14
C VAL A 205 -6.86 17.22 8.73
N PRO A 206 -7.56 18.37 8.73
CA PRO A 206 -6.96 19.63 8.32
C PRO A 206 -6.03 20.22 9.39
N ILE A 207 -4.97 20.89 8.94
CA ILE A 207 -4.15 21.83 9.71
C ILE A 207 -3.78 23.00 8.79
N SER A 208 -3.84 24.23 9.31
CA SER A 208 -3.48 25.41 8.52
C SER A 208 -1.96 25.55 8.42
N LEU A 209 -1.46 26.13 7.32
CA LEU A 209 -0.02 26.46 7.24
C LEU A 209 0.38 27.52 8.26
N ALA A 210 -0.53 28.41 8.67
CA ALA A 210 -0.25 29.37 9.73
C ALA A 210 0.11 28.67 11.05
N ASP A 211 -0.67 27.66 11.44
CA ASP A 211 -0.37 26.85 12.63
C ASP A 211 0.95 26.09 12.47
N VAL A 212 1.20 25.50 11.30
CA VAL A 212 2.46 24.78 11.02
C VAL A 212 3.66 25.71 11.15
N PHE A 213 3.59 26.92 10.59
CA PHE A 213 4.68 27.89 10.64
C PHE A 213 4.89 28.43 12.05
N ASP A 214 3.82 28.75 12.77
CA ASP A 214 3.90 29.18 14.16
C ASP A 214 4.55 28.11 15.04
N MET A 215 4.11 26.85 14.91
CA MET A 215 4.72 25.72 15.61
C MET A 215 6.20 25.57 15.26
N ALA A 216 6.56 25.65 13.97
CA ALA A 216 7.94 25.46 13.52
C ALA A 216 8.88 26.59 13.99
N ASN A 217 8.39 27.83 13.96
CA ASN A 217 9.13 29.01 14.44
C ASN A 217 9.22 29.04 15.97
N SER A 218 8.23 28.49 16.67
CA SER A 218 8.19 28.43 18.14
C SER A 218 8.99 27.28 18.75
N LEU A 219 9.44 26.31 17.94
CA LEU A 219 10.37 25.28 18.40
C LEU A 219 11.62 25.95 18.97
N LYS A 220 12.04 25.57 20.17
CA LYS A 220 13.31 26.02 20.73
C LYS A 220 14.41 25.13 20.17
N GLU A 221 15.64 25.66 20.08
CA GLU A 221 16.78 24.80 19.78
C GLU A 221 16.88 23.74 20.89
N ASP A 222 16.58 22.51 20.50
CA ASP A 222 16.84 21.31 21.25
C ASP A 222 17.72 20.41 20.38
N GLY A 223 18.40 19.43 20.97
CA GLY A 223 19.33 18.58 20.21
C GLY A 223 18.69 17.84 19.02
N GLN A 224 17.37 17.83 18.87
CA GLN A 224 16.67 17.21 17.74
C GLN A 224 16.84 18.01 16.45
N ILE A 225 16.77 19.35 16.49
CA ILE A 225 16.97 20.21 15.30
C ILE A 225 18.39 20.02 14.78
N SER A 226 19.39 20.26 15.63
CA SER A 226 20.81 20.01 15.32
C SER A 226 21.08 18.60 14.77
N ARG A 227 20.42 17.56 15.33
CA ARG A 227 20.54 16.18 14.83
C ARG A 227 20.04 16.05 13.39
N ILE A 228 18.84 16.55 13.09
CA ILE A 228 18.27 16.46 11.73
C ILE A 228 19.11 17.26 10.74
N VAL A 229 19.60 18.44 11.13
CA VAL A 229 20.52 19.22 10.29
C VAL A 229 21.79 18.42 9.97
N ASN A 230 22.39 17.74 10.95
CA ASN A 230 23.57 16.90 10.72
C ASN A 230 23.26 15.68 9.84
N GLU A 231 22.09 15.06 9.98
CA GLU A 231 21.63 14.00 9.07
C GLU A 231 21.47 14.52 7.63
N ILE A 232 20.97 15.75 7.44
CA ILE A 232 20.87 16.38 6.12
C ILE A 232 22.27 16.64 5.55
N LYS A 233 23.15 17.31 6.30
CA LYS A 233 24.52 17.63 5.84
C LYS A 233 25.35 16.40 5.50
N SER A 234 25.11 15.27 6.15
CA SER A 234 25.82 14.02 5.87
C SER A 234 25.26 13.26 4.66
N SER A 235 23.99 13.47 4.33
CA SER A 235 23.31 12.76 3.24
C SER A 235 23.32 13.51 1.91
N PHE A 236 23.50 14.83 1.96
CA PHE A 236 23.36 15.71 0.81
C PHE A 236 24.61 16.56 0.57
N ASP A 237 24.88 16.80 -0.71
CA ASP A 237 25.69 17.93 -1.14
C ASP A 237 24.84 19.21 -1.04
N TRP A 238 25.18 20.07 -0.08
CA TRP A 238 24.42 21.27 0.28
C TRP A 238 25.16 22.56 -0.08
N GLU A 239 26.12 22.49 -1.01
CA GLU A 239 26.83 23.67 -1.50
C GLU A 239 25.85 24.75 -1.99
N GLY A 240 25.99 25.97 -1.48
CA GLY A 240 25.12 27.10 -1.81
C GLY A 240 23.79 27.16 -1.06
N ILE A 241 23.54 26.23 -0.12
CA ILE A 241 22.38 26.27 0.78
C ILE A 241 22.78 26.90 2.11
N SER A 242 21.96 27.81 2.65
CA SER A 242 22.24 28.44 3.94
C SER A 242 21.87 27.52 5.10
N GLU A 243 22.57 27.67 6.23
CA GLU A 243 22.26 26.97 7.48
C GLU A 243 20.80 27.21 7.93
N GLU A 244 20.29 28.43 7.73
CA GLU A 244 18.91 28.80 8.06
C GLU A 244 17.89 27.93 7.29
N VAL A 245 18.15 27.64 6.02
CA VAL A 245 17.28 26.76 5.21
C VAL A 245 17.27 25.34 5.78
N LEU A 246 18.44 24.82 6.19
CA LEU A 246 18.54 23.50 6.79
C LEU A 246 17.80 23.43 8.13
N GLU A 247 17.93 24.47 8.95
CA GLU A 247 17.23 24.58 10.24
C GLU A 247 15.71 24.66 10.05
N LYS A 248 15.22 25.49 9.12
CA LYS A 248 13.80 25.57 8.76
C LYS A 248 13.27 24.23 8.25
N ALA A 249 14.02 23.55 7.39
CA ALA A 249 13.63 22.24 6.88
C ALA A 249 13.53 21.19 8.01
N ALA A 250 14.45 21.23 8.97
CA ALA A 250 14.44 20.36 10.16
C ALA A 250 13.23 20.65 11.07
N ARG A 251 12.94 21.93 11.34
CA ARG A 251 11.78 22.36 12.12
C ARG A 251 10.47 21.92 11.47
N LEU A 252 10.34 22.09 10.15
CA LEU A 252 9.19 21.63 9.39
C LEU A 252 9.04 20.09 9.47
N GLU A 253 10.13 19.34 9.36
CA GLU A 253 10.12 17.88 9.52
C GLU A 253 9.56 17.47 10.89
N ILE A 254 10.02 18.13 11.96
CA ILE A 254 9.57 17.87 13.34
C ILE A 254 8.07 18.13 13.48
N VAL A 255 7.58 19.29 13.01
CA VAL A 255 6.17 19.66 13.13
C VAL A 255 5.27 18.69 12.36
N LEU A 256 5.60 18.38 11.10
CA LEU A 256 4.81 17.46 10.30
C LEU A 256 4.83 16.02 10.85
N LYS A 257 5.97 15.58 11.37
CA LYS A 257 6.11 14.27 12.03
C LYS A 257 5.29 14.20 13.32
N ASN A 258 5.30 15.25 14.13
CA ASN A 258 4.49 15.33 15.35
C ASN A 258 3.00 15.36 15.01
N PHE A 259 2.59 16.14 14.01
CA PHE A 259 1.22 16.15 13.52
C PHE A 259 0.76 14.75 13.06
N ALA A 260 1.58 14.04 12.28
CA ALA A 260 1.32 12.66 11.88
C ALA A 260 1.13 11.73 13.08
N LYS A 261 2.03 11.82 14.07
CA LYS A 261 1.98 10.97 15.27
C LYS A 261 0.76 11.27 16.15
N GLU A 262 0.55 12.53 16.51
CA GLU A 262 -0.51 12.98 17.41
C GLU A 262 -1.90 12.71 16.84
N LYS A 263 -2.08 12.97 15.53
CA LYS A 263 -3.34 12.72 14.84
C LYS A 263 -3.44 11.30 14.28
N LYS A 264 -2.44 10.44 14.50
CA LYS A 264 -2.38 9.06 14.00
C LYS A 264 -2.66 8.98 12.50
N LEU A 265 -1.99 9.84 11.74
CA LEU A 265 -2.16 9.92 10.28
C LEU A 265 -1.50 8.71 9.61
N SER A 266 -2.15 8.22 8.56
CA SER A 266 -1.60 7.20 7.67
C SER A 266 -0.78 7.81 6.54
N ALA A 267 -1.14 9.01 6.10
CA ALA A 267 -0.49 9.78 5.04
C ALA A 267 -0.88 11.27 5.17
N MET A 268 -0.27 12.15 4.38
CA MET A 268 -0.71 13.55 4.26
C MET A 268 -0.45 14.12 2.87
N GLY A 269 -1.30 15.06 2.46
CA GLY A 269 -1.03 16.00 1.37
C GLY A 269 -0.55 17.33 1.94
N VAL A 270 0.50 17.89 1.35
CA VAL A 270 1.12 19.12 1.81
C VAL A 270 1.04 20.19 0.75
N GLN A 271 0.61 21.39 1.14
CA GLN A 271 0.70 22.57 0.31
C GLN A 271 2.17 22.98 0.22
N CYS A 272 2.83 22.47 -0.82
CA CYS A 272 4.25 22.69 -1.06
C CYS A 272 4.56 24.09 -1.63
N TRP A 273 3.55 24.80 -2.15
CA TRP A 273 3.63 26.17 -2.67
C TRP A 273 2.23 26.83 -2.71
N PRO A 274 2.12 28.17 -2.83
CA PRO A 274 3.19 29.17 -2.79
C PRO A 274 3.56 29.64 -1.37
N ALA A 275 2.69 29.39 -0.38
CA ALA A 275 2.87 29.92 0.98
C ALA A 275 4.14 29.40 1.67
N MET A 276 4.58 28.19 1.34
CA MET A 276 5.83 27.63 1.84
C MET A 276 7.04 28.51 1.45
N GLN A 277 7.10 28.98 0.21
CA GLN A 277 8.16 29.87 -0.26
C GLN A 277 7.94 31.30 0.24
N GLN A 278 6.73 31.86 0.07
CA GLN A 278 6.49 33.28 0.34
C GLN A 278 6.56 33.65 1.82
N VAL A 279 6.08 32.77 2.70
CA VAL A 279 5.96 33.02 4.14
C VAL A 279 7.05 32.30 4.93
N TYR A 280 7.21 30.99 4.72
CA TYR A 280 8.19 30.20 5.48
C TYR A 280 9.62 30.30 4.93
N GLY A 281 9.76 30.49 3.61
CA GLY A 281 11.02 30.83 2.95
C GLY A 281 11.83 29.63 2.46
N ILE A 282 11.23 28.46 2.27
CA ILE A 282 11.91 27.28 1.72
C ILE A 282 11.01 26.51 0.75
N SER A 283 11.63 25.64 -0.06
CA SER A 283 10.94 24.53 -0.72
C SER A 283 10.89 23.32 0.22
N PRO A 284 9.73 22.68 0.45
CA PRO A 284 9.61 21.61 1.44
C PRO A 284 9.96 20.23 0.85
N CYS A 285 10.40 20.18 -0.40
CA CYS A 285 10.53 18.95 -1.19
C CYS A 285 11.43 17.91 -0.50
N MET A 286 12.63 18.30 -0.07
CA MET A 286 13.53 17.40 0.67
C MET A 286 12.91 16.90 1.98
N THR A 287 12.25 17.78 2.74
CA THR A 287 11.57 17.40 3.99
C THR A 287 10.49 16.35 3.75
N MET A 288 9.69 16.51 2.69
CA MET A 288 8.67 15.53 2.30
C MET A 288 9.29 14.18 1.90
N GLY A 289 10.37 14.21 1.10
CA GLY A 289 11.11 12.99 0.75
C GLY A 289 11.64 12.25 1.98
N ARG A 290 12.21 12.98 2.95
CA ARG A 290 12.67 12.42 4.23
C ARG A 290 11.54 11.84 5.08
N LEU A 291 10.38 12.50 5.13
CA LEU A 291 9.21 11.97 5.84
C LEU A 291 8.71 10.66 5.22
N THR A 292 8.66 10.60 3.89
CA THR A 292 8.27 9.39 3.16
C THR A 292 9.29 8.26 3.39
N ASP A 293 10.59 8.57 3.43
CA ASP A 293 11.67 7.62 3.77
C ASP A 293 11.51 7.04 5.19
N GLN A 294 10.95 7.84 6.11
CA GLN A 294 10.62 7.45 7.48
C GLN A 294 9.27 6.69 7.58
N GLY A 295 8.61 6.40 6.46
CA GLY A 295 7.34 5.68 6.41
C GLY A 295 6.09 6.56 6.60
N ILE A 296 6.23 7.89 6.52
CA ILE A 296 5.12 8.86 6.56
C ILE A 296 4.87 9.35 5.13
N MET A 297 3.89 8.77 4.44
CA MET A 297 3.63 9.10 3.04
C MET A 297 3.20 10.57 2.89
N THR A 298 3.96 11.35 2.13
CA THR A 298 3.68 12.76 1.87
C THR A 298 3.58 13.02 0.38
N SER A 299 2.44 13.58 -0.05
CA SER A 299 2.20 14.00 -1.43
C SER A 299 2.25 15.53 -1.55
N CYS A 300 2.62 16.01 -2.74
CA CYS A 300 2.67 17.43 -3.05
C CYS A 300 1.27 17.97 -3.43
N GLU A 301 1.13 19.30 -3.46
CA GLU A 301 -0.07 20.05 -3.86
C GLU A 301 -1.36 19.65 -3.12
N VAL A 302 -1.22 19.09 -1.91
CA VAL A 302 -2.34 18.56 -1.12
C VAL A 302 -3.10 17.44 -1.85
N ASP A 303 -2.40 16.64 -2.65
CA ASP A 303 -3.00 15.53 -3.40
C ASP A 303 -3.32 14.32 -2.51
N ILE A 304 -4.47 14.37 -1.85
CA ILE A 304 -4.93 13.33 -0.91
C ILE A 304 -5.07 11.96 -1.57
N HIS A 305 -5.57 11.87 -2.81
CA HIS A 305 -5.64 10.59 -3.54
C HIS A 305 -4.25 10.07 -3.92
N GLY A 306 -3.31 10.97 -4.20
CA GLY A 306 -1.90 10.68 -4.32
C GLY A 306 -1.29 10.09 -3.04
N ALA A 307 -1.53 10.74 -1.90
CA ALA A 307 -1.09 10.27 -0.59
C ALA A 307 -1.63 8.86 -0.26
N LEU A 308 -2.90 8.63 -0.58
CA LEU A 308 -3.55 7.32 -0.42
C LEU A 308 -3.00 6.28 -1.39
N THR A 309 -2.64 6.66 -2.63
CA THR A 309 -1.97 5.78 -3.59
C THR A 309 -0.64 5.30 -3.01
N MET A 310 0.20 6.22 -2.51
CA MET A 310 1.47 5.90 -1.84
C MET A 310 1.27 4.99 -0.63
N LEU A 311 0.24 5.25 0.18
CA LEU A 311 -0.09 4.42 1.34
C LEU A 311 -0.39 2.97 0.94
N VAL A 312 -1.20 2.76 -0.11
CA VAL A 312 -1.51 1.42 -0.62
C VAL A 312 -0.23 0.72 -1.07
N GLN A 313 0.63 1.39 -1.84
CA GLN A 313 1.91 0.83 -2.28
C GLN A 313 2.81 0.44 -1.11
N TYR A 314 2.96 1.33 -0.13
CA TYR A 314 3.78 1.11 1.07
C TYR A 314 3.27 -0.07 1.91
N LEU A 315 1.95 -0.22 2.07
CA LEU A 315 1.36 -1.34 2.81
C LEU A 315 1.43 -2.65 2.01
N ALA A 316 1.18 -2.59 0.70
CA ALA A 316 1.30 -3.73 -0.20
C ALA A 316 2.73 -4.24 -0.27
N SER A 317 3.76 -3.44 0.00
CA SER A 317 5.16 -3.89 0.14
C SER A 317 5.51 -4.43 1.53
N LEU A 318 4.53 -4.60 2.44
CA LEU A 318 4.76 -4.85 3.87
C LEU A 318 5.70 -3.83 4.51
N LYS A 319 5.68 -2.58 4.02
CA LYS A 319 6.55 -1.48 4.44
C LYS A 319 8.04 -1.72 4.20
N GLN A 320 8.40 -2.68 3.33
CA GLN A 320 9.79 -3.01 3.03
C GLN A 320 10.46 -2.03 2.07
N THR A 321 9.65 -1.29 1.29
CA THR A 321 10.14 -0.21 0.42
C THR A 321 9.11 0.90 0.35
N VAL A 322 9.59 2.12 0.11
CA VAL A 322 8.79 3.35 0.03
C VAL A 322 8.51 3.75 -1.43
N PRO A 323 7.38 4.42 -1.71
CA PRO A 323 7.06 4.92 -3.03
C PRO A 323 7.67 6.30 -3.30
N HIS A 324 7.72 6.70 -4.57
CA HIS A 324 8.02 8.05 -5.03
C HIS A 324 6.76 8.62 -5.69
N PHE A 325 6.36 9.82 -5.28
CA PHE A 325 5.27 10.59 -5.87
C PHE A 325 5.80 11.38 -7.06
N ILE A 326 5.19 11.21 -8.23
CA ILE A 326 5.74 11.68 -9.50
C ILE A 326 4.70 12.45 -10.32
N ASP A 327 5.20 13.28 -11.22
CA ASP A 327 4.52 13.72 -12.43
C ASP A 327 4.80 12.74 -13.56
N PHE A 328 3.80 12.48 -14.40
CA PHE A 328 3.98 11.97 -15.76
C PHE A 328 4.42 13.13 -16.66
N THR A 329 5.73 13.32 -16.86
CA THR A 329 6.26 14.58 -17.41
C THR A 329 6.40 14.60 -18.93
N ILE A 330 7.38 13.88 -19.50
CA ILE A 330 7.64 13.87 -20.95
C ILE A 330 7.93 12.45 -21.46
N GLN A 331 7.65 12.22 -22.73
CA GLN A 331 8.17 11.06 -23.45
C GLN A 331 9.65 11.25 -23.77
N HIS A 332 10.45 10.18 -23.65
CA HIS A 332 11.86 10.18 -24.00
C HIS A 332 12.05 10.38 -25.51
N GLN A 333 12.96 11.27 -25.90
CA GLN A 333 13.08 11.78 -27.27
C GLN A 333 13.49 10.71 -28.29
N SER A 334 14.24 9.70 -27.85
CA SER A 334 14.70 8.58 -28.69
C SER A 334 14.20 7.19 -28.25
N ARG A 335 13.38 7.10 -27.19
CA ARG A 335 12.88 5.82 -26.66
C ARG A 335 11.35 5.87 -26.58
N PRO A 336 10.64 5.33 -27.57
CA PRO A 336 9.20 5.57 -27.72
C PRO A 336 8.39 5.06 -26.53
N ASN A 337 8.81 3.97 -25.87
CA ASN A 337 8.11 3.40 -24.72
C ASN A 337 8.70 3.81 -23.37
N THR A 338 9.28 5.01 -23.29
CA THR A 338 9.91 5.51 -22.06
C THR A 338 9.41 6.91 -21.76
N PHE A 339 9.03 7.16 -20.51
CA PHE A 339 8.63 8.49 -20.04
C PHE A 339 9.46 8.92 -18.83
N LEU A 340 9.53 10.23 -18.60
CA LEU A 340 10.16 10.83 -17.44
C LEU A 340 9.16 10.83 -16.28
N ALA A 341 9.43 10.00 -15.28
CA ALA A 341 8.81 10.09 -13.97
C ALA A 341 9.63 11.07 -13.13
N TRP A 342 9.05 12.22 -12.78
CA TRP A 342 9.81 13.32 -12.18
C TRP A 342 9.00 14.07 -11.14
N HIS A 343 9.66 14.65 -10.16
CA HIS A 343 9.07 15.69 -9.33
C HIS A 343 10.17 16.67 -8.90
N CYS A 344 9.76 17.80 -8.33
CA CYS A 344 10.66 18.89 -7.91
C CYS A 344 11.79 18.49 -6.96
N GLY A 345 11.68 17.36 -6.24
CA GLY A 345 12.72 16.87 -5.33
C GLY A 345 12.16 16.23 -4.04
N ASN A 346 11.01 15.57 -4.13
CA ASN A 346 10.29 14.94 -3.01
C ASN A 346 10.57 13.43 -2.89
N ALA A 347 11.47 12.87 -3.69
CA ALA A 347 11.80 11.45 -3.61
C ALA A 347 12.46 11.08 -2.27
N PRO A 348 12.14 9.90 -1.72
CA PRO A 348 12.88 9.35 -0.59
C PRO A 348 14.34 9.06 -0.94
N ILE A 349 15.25 9.42 -0.03
CA ILE A 349 16.70 9.31 -0.22
C ILE A 349 17.14 7.86 -0.40
N SER A 350 16.48 6.90 0.27
CA SER A 350 16.77 5.46 0.12
C SER A 350 16.51 4.90 -1.30
N LEU A 351 15.87 5.69 -2.16
CA LEU A 351 15.66 5.35 -3.57
C LEU A 351 16.75 5.90 -4.49
N ALA A 352 17.72 6.66 -3.99
CA ALA A 352 18.79 7.22 -4.82
C ALA A 352 19.62 6.13 -5.52
N ALA A 353 19.98 6.38 -6.77
CA ALA A 353 20.88 5.51 -7.53
C ALA A 353 22.26 5.42 -6.86
N ARG A 354 22.85 4.22 -6.89
CA ARG A 354 24.11 3.94 -6.20
C ARG A 354 25.24 4.83 -6.75
N GLY A 355 25.99 5.47 -5.85
CA GLY A 355 27.16 6.28 -6.21
C GLY A 355 26.83 7.69 -6.72
N GLN A 356 25.55 8.06 -6.82
CA GLN A 356 25.15 9.42 -7.15
C GLN A 356 25.25 10.32 -5.91
N LYS A 357 25.76 11.54 -6.10
CA LYS A 357 25.68 12.60 -5.09
C LYS A 357 24.29 13.22 -5.14
N ILE A 358 23.60 13.25 -4.00
CA ILE A 358 22.29 13.88 -3.89
C ILE A 358 22.50 15.36 -3.59
N ARG A 359 22.02 16.25 -4.46
CA ARG A 359 22.27 17.69 -4.34
C ARG A 359 21.05 18.42 -3.80
N LEU A 360 21.24 19.28 -2.80
CA LEU A 360 20.24 20.27 -2.41
C LEU A 360 20.42 21.51 -3.25
N ARG A 361 19.32 21.97 -3.84
CA ARG A 361 19.33 23.12 -4.74
C ARG A 361 18.11 24.02 -4.54
N VAL A 362 18.17 25.15 -5.22
CA VAL A 362 17.06 26.06 -5.50
C VAL A 362 16.10 25.40 -6.51
N HIS A 363 14.79 25.55 -6.29
CA HIS A 363 13.76 24.95 -7.14
C HIS A 363 13.90 25.40 -8.61
N SER A 364 14.01 24.45 -9.53
CA SER A 364 14.31 24.68 -10.97
C SER A 364 13.24 25.43 -11.79
N ILE A 365 12.10 25.76 -11.19
CA ILE A 365 10.92 26.33 -11.87
C ILE A 365 10.43 27.54 -11.08
N GLN A 366 10.25 27.35 -9.78
CA GLN A 366 9.68 28.35 -8.88
C GLN A 366 10.66 29.47 -8.50
N ASP A 367 11.96 29.28 -8.71
CA ASP A 367 12.99 30.30 -8.47
C ASP A 367 12.76 31.60 -9.26
N LYS A 368 12.30 31.47 -10.50
CA LYS A 368 11.94 32.61 -11.36
C LYS A 368 10.74 33.41 -10.85
N ILE A 369 9.91 32.79 -10.00
CA ILE A 369 8.67 33.39 -9.49
C ILE A 369 8.87 33.98 -8.10
N PHE A 370 9.54 33.24 -7.20
CA PHE A 370 9.65 33.62 -5.79
C PHE A 370 11.07 34.05 -5.36
N GLY A 371 12.05 33.94 -6.24
CA GLY A 371 13.46 34.20 -5.94
C GLY A 371 14.21 32.95 -5.44
N PRO A 372 15.51 32.82 -5.74
CA PRO A 372 16.33 31.68 -5.32
C PRO A 372 16.43 31.55 -3.79
N GLU A 373 16.40 32.66 -3.06
CA GLU A 373 16.54 32.70 -1.59
C GLU A 373 15.36 32.08 -0.84
N LYS A 374 14.18 32.00 -1.46
CA LYS A 374 12.95 31.43 -0.87
C LYS A 374 12.60 30.04 -1.38
N THR A 375 13.38 29.52 -2.32
CA THR A 375 13.06 28.30 -3.07
C THR A 375 14.12 27.20 -2.91
N MET A 376 15.07 27.36 -2.00
CA MET A 376 16.03 26.33 -1.61
C MET A 376 15.35 25.18 -0.85
N GLY A 377 15.80 23.95 -1.08
CA GLY A 377 15.29 22.76 -0.38
C GLY A 377 14.77 21.65 -1.30
N THR A 378 15.15 21.66 -2.58
CA THR A 378 14.87 20.56 -3.51
C THR A 378 16.01 19.54 -3.50
N ALA A 379 15.69 18.26 -3.26
CA ALA A 379 16.65 17.17 -3.39
C ALA A 379 16.69 16.66 -4.83
N GLU A 380 17.84 16.82 -5.49
CA GLU A 380 18.01 16.45 -6.89
C GLU A 380 18.87 15.19 -7.03
N PHE A 381 18.31 14.15 -7.65
CA PHE A 381 18.98 12.88 -7.91
C PHE A 381 18.15 11.97 -8.82
N GLN A 382 18.84 11.04 -9.48
CA GLN A 382 18.18 9.94 -10.19
C GLN A 382 17.85 8.80 -9.22
N LEU A 383 16.66 8.20 -9.38
CA LEU A 383 16.28 6.99 -8.65
C LEU A 383 17.01 5.76 -9.17
N LYS A 384 17.24 4.78 -8.28
CA LYS A 384 17.86 3.49 -8.61
C LYS A 384 17.04 2.71 -9.64
N SER A 385 17.74 2.05 -10.54
CA SER A 385 17.13 1.18 -11.56
C SER A 385 16.46 -0.04 -10.95
N GLY A 386 15.51 -0.61 -11.69
CA GLY A 386 14.80 -1.82 -11.28
C GLY A 386 13.36 -1.86 -11.76
N GLU A 387 12.74 -3.02 -11.59
CA GLU A 387 11.30 -3.19 -11.81
C GLU A 387 10.51 -2.36 -10.82
N ILE A 388 9.42 -1.76 -11.30
CA ILE A 388 8.51 -0.95 -10.51
C ILE A 388 7.05 -1.29 -10.83
N THR A 389 6.18 -0.90 -9.90
CA THR A 389 4.74 -0.79 -10.15
C THR A 389 4.35 0.68 -10.13
N ILE A 390 3.52 1.09 -11.08
CA ILE A 390 2.96 2.43 -11.21
C ILE A 390 1.50 2.36 -10.80
N ASN A 391 1.09 3.25 -9.89
CA ASN A 391 -0.30 3.36 -9.46
C ASN A 391 -0.78 4.80 -9.44
N ARG A 392 -2.09 4.98 -9.61
CA ARG A 392 -2.79 6.23 -9.34
C ARG A 392 -4.25 5.97 -8.98
N LEU A 393 -4.67 6.39 -7.80
CA LEU A 393 -6.07 6.45 -7.39
C LEU A 393 -6.70 7.76 -7.87
N VAL A 394 -7.91 7.69 -8.41
CA VAL A 394 -8.78 8.84 -8.67
C VAL A 394 -10.22 8.54 -8.25
N GLU A 395 -11.00 9.59 -8.10
CA GLU A 395 -12.41 9.55 -7.73
C GLU A 395 -13.22 10.44 -8.68
N TYR A 396 -14.33 9.91 -9.17
CA TYR A 396 -15.32 10.64 -9.95
C TYR A 396 -16.72 10.17 -9.58
N ASP A 397 -17.63 11.10 -9.29
CA ASP A 397 -19.04 10.82 -8.98
C ASP A 397 -19.24 9.78 -7.85
N GLY A 398 -18.40 9.83 -6.83
CA GLY A 398 -18.33 8.89 -5.72
C GLY A 398 -17.72 7.53 -6.08
N LYS A 399 -17.17 7.34 -7.28
CA LYS A 399 -16.60 6.06 -7.73
C LYS A 399 -15.09 6.16 -7.83
N PHE A 400 -14.42 5.20 -7.20
CA PHE A 400 -12.96 5.13 -7.20
C PHE A 400 -12.44 4.19 -8.29
N LYS A 401 -11.35 4.59 -8.95
CA LYS A 401 -10.58 3.70 -9.81
C LYS A 401 -9.08 3.85 -9.62
N MET A 402 -8.37 2.75 -9.84
CA MET A 402 -6.93 2.62 -9.64
C MET A 402 -6.25 2.23 -10.95
N LEU A 403 -5.34 3.08 -11.42
CA LEU A 403 -4.38 2.70 -12.45
C LEU A 403 -3.39 1.68 -11.87
N ILE A 404 -3.12 0.62 -12.63
CA ILE A 404 -2.12 -0.40 -12.28
C ILE A 404 -1.32 -0.69 -13.55
N SER A 405 -0.03 -0.34 -13.55
CA SER A 405 0.88 -0.65 -14.65
C SER A 405 2.20 -1.16 -14.11
N LYS A 406 2.86 -2.04 -14.85
CA LYS A 406 4.28 -2.33 -14.63
C LYS A 406 5.15 -1.31 -15.35
N GLY A 407 6.38 -1.20 -14.90
CA GLY A 407 7.43 -0.47 -15.59
C GLY A 407 8.80 -0.85 -15.06
N ARG A 408 9.83 -0.28 -15.66
CA ARG A 408 11.22 -0.47 -15.24
C ARG A 408 11.96 0.85 -15.30
N ILE A 409 12.56 1.24 -14.17
CA ILE A 409 13.49 2.37 -14.17
C ILE A 409 14.77 1.94 -14.87
N ILE A 410 15.15 2.67 -15.92
CA ILE A 410 16.40 2.47 -16.64
C ILE A 410 17.49 3.42 -16.13
N PRO A 411 18.76 2.96 -16.04
CA PRO A 411 19.87 3.84 -15.69
C PRO A 411 20.10 4.90 -16.78
N SER A 412 20.62 6.06 -16.38
CA SER A 412 20.93 7.17 -17.28
C SER A 412 22.13 7.93 -16.74
N GLU A 413 22.93 8.51 -17.64
CA GLU A 413 24.05 9.40 -17.29
C GLU A 413 23.66 10.88 -17.45
N GLU A 414 22.40 11.15 -17.80
CA GLU A 414 21.89 12.51 -17.93
C GLU A 414 21.83 13.21 -16.58
N ASN A 415 22.00 14.54 -16.61
CA ASN A 415 21.99 15.37 -15.41
C ASN A 415 20.75 16.27 -15.41
N LEU A 416 19.61 15.70 -15.01
CA LEU A 416 18.35 16.42 -14.91
C LEU A 416 18.17 17.03 -13.51
N ARG A 417 17.48 18.17 -13.44
CA ARG A 417 17.07 18.82 -12.17
C ARG A 417 15.91 18.04 -11.55
N GLY A 418 15.69 18.17 -10.23
CA GLY A 418 14.62 17.46 -9.49
C GLY A 418 14.97 16.02 -9.12
N SER A 419 13.99 15.28 -8.59
CA SER A 419 14.10 13.84 -8.33
C SER A 419 13.40 13.05 -9.43
N TRP A 420 14.11 12.12 -10.09
CA TRP A 420 13.64 11.61 -11.38
C TRP A 420 14.09 10.20 -11.74
N SER A 421 13.37 9.58 -12.67
CA SER A 421 13.77 8.37 -13.38
C SER A 421 13.16 8.30 -14.77
N TRP A 422 13.91 7.78 -15.73
CA TRP A 422 13.34 7.27 -16.97
C TRP A 422 12.68 5.92 -16.71
N VAL A 423 11.38 5.83 -17.00
CA VAL A 423 10.58 4.63 -16.80
C VAL A 423 10.19 4.07 -18.16
N GLU A 424 10.68 2.87 -18.44
CA GLU A 424 10.27 2.07 -19.59
C GLU A 424 9.04 1.24 -19.25
N VAL A 425 8.06 1.22 -20.15
CA VAL A 425 6.83 0.40 -20.07
C VAL A 425 6.68 -0.41 -21.34
N ASP A 426 5.78 -1.39 -21.37
CA ASP A 426 5.59 -2.25 -22.55
C ASP A 426 5.04 -1.47 -23.74
N ASP A 427 4.04 -0.61 -23.49
CA ASP A 427 3.37 0.23 -24.49
C ASP A 427 3.00 1.58 -23.89
N LEU A 428 3.79 2.61 -24.19
CA LEU A 428 3.56 3.96 -23.64
C LEU A 428 2.38 4.66 -24.31
N ASP A 429 2.10 4.39 -25.59
CA ASP A 429 0.94 4.98 -26.27
C ASP A 429 -0.36 4.50 -25.60
N LYS A 430 -0.46 3.19 -25.34
CA LYS A 430 -1.58 2.62 -24.59
C LYS A 430 -1.69 3.18 -23.18
N LEU A 431 -0.58 3.27 -22.43
CA LEU A 431 -0.58 3.85 -21.08
C LEU A 431 -1.04 5.31 -21.08
N TYR A 432 -0.51 6.11 -22.00
CA TYR A 432 -0.82 7.54 -22.06
C TYR A 432 -2.26 7.80 -22.52
N ARG A 433 -2.75 7.04 -23.51
CA ARG A 433 -4.18 7.05 -23.88
C ARG A 433 -5.05 6.66 -22.70
N THR A 434 -4.69 5.61 -21.97
CA THR A 434 -5.44 5.18 -20.78
C THR A 434 -5.47 6.29 -19.73
N LEU A 435 -4.33 6.93 -19.43
CA LEU A 435 -4.28 8.07 -18.50
C LEU A 435 -5.27 9.17 -18.90
N ILE A 436 -5.33 9.52 -20.20
CA ILE A 436 -6.18 10.60 -20.70
C ILE A 436 -7.65 10.20 -20.79
N GLU A 437 -7.95 9.10 -21.47
CA GLU A 437 -9.32 8.66 -21.80
C GLU A 437 -10.05 8.14 -20.56
N GLU A 438 -9.33 7.63 -19.56
CA GLU A 438 -9.87 7.30 -18.25
C GLU A 438 -9.79 8.48 -17.26
N GLY A 439 -9.27 9.65 -17.64
CA GLY A 439 -9.26 10.82 -16.76
C GLY A 439 -8.39 10.66 -15.50
N PHE A 440 -7.24 9.99 -15.59
CA PHE A 440 -6.23 10.09 -14.56
C PHE A 440 -5.54 11.48 -14.61
N VAL A 441 -5.03 11.93 -13.47
CA VAL A 441 -4.38 13.24 -13.34
C VAL A 441 -2.88 13.16 -13.65
N HIS A 442 -2.21 14.32 -13.70
CA HIS A 442 -0.77 14.41 -13.99
C HIS A 442 0.11 13.71 -12.95
N HIS A 443 -0.35 13.61 -11.71
CA HIS A 443 0.35 12.88 -10.65
C HIS A 443 0.15 11.37 -10.74
N GLY A 444 1.21 10.64 -10.40
CA GLY A 444 1.21 9.19 -10.17
C GLY A 444 2.10 8.83 -8.99
N SER A 445 2.22 7.53 -8.70
CA SER A 445 3.21 7.04 -7.75
C SER A 445 3.85 5.75 -8.21
N ILE A 446 5.16 5.64 -8.00
CA ILE A 446 5.95 4.47 -8.36
C ILE A 446 6.58 3.84 -7.12
N ILE A 447 6.66 2.51 -7.11
CA ILE A 447 7.30 1.73 -6.05
C ILE A 447 8.14 0.61 -6.65
N HIS A 448 9.33 0.35 -6.10
CA HIS A 448 10.17 -0.77 -6.52
C HIS A 448 9.52 -2.13 -6.22
N GLY A 449 9.62 -3.04 -7.18
CA GLY A 449 9.03 -4.37 -7.15
C GLY A 449 7.67 -4.46 -7.83
N ASP A 450 7.27 -5.68 -8.15
CA ASP A 450 5.96 -5.99 -8.73
C ASP A 450 4.92 -6.25 -7.63
N ILE A 451 3.98 -5.33 -7.50
CA ILE A 451 2.84 -5.42 -6.58
C ILE A 451 1.51 -5.40 -7.33
N THR A 452 1.52 -5.56 -8.66
CA THR A 452 0.33 -5.42 -9.52
C THR A 452 -0.81 -6.33 -9.10
N SER A 453 -0.53 -7.62 -8.88
CA SER A 453 -1.52 -8.61 -8.42
C SER A 453 -2.10 -8.26 -7.06
N VAL A 454 -1.26 -7.79 -6.12
CA VAL A 454 -1.68 -7.40 -4.78
C VAL A 454 -2.59 -6.18 -4.83
N VAL A 455 -2.24 -5.14 -5.60
CA VAL A 455 -3.06 -3.93 -5.74
C VAL A 455 -4.38 -4.23 -6.46
N ALA A 456 -4.38 -5.13 -7.46
CA ALA A 456 -5.61 -5.54 -8.14
C ALA A 456 -6.58 -6.26 -7.19
N GLU A 457 -6.09 -7.22 -6.39
CA GLU A 457 -6.93 -7.90 -5.39
C GLU A 457 -7.37 -6.94 -4.28
N PHE A 458 -6.51 -6.04 -3.83
CA PHE A 458 -6.89 -4.96 -2.91
C PHE A 458 -8.08 -4.14 -3.44
N CYS A 459 -8.03 -3.73 -4.72
CA CYS A 459 -9.11 -2.96 -5.35
C CYS A 459 -10.41 -3.76 -5.38
N LYS A 460 -10.34 -5.05 -5.74
CA LYS A 460 -11.49 -5.96 -5.74
C LYS A 460 -12.16 -6.08 -4.36
N PHE A 461 -11.40 -6.17 -3.27
CA PHE A 461 -11.96 -6.24 -1.92
C PHE A 461 -12.61 -4.94 -1.45
N LEU A 462 -12.20 -3.79 -2.02
CA LEU A 462 -12.74 -2.48 -1.69
C LEU A 462 -13.76 -1.95 -2.71
N GLY A 463 -14.06 -2.69 -3.78
CA GLY A 463 -14.96 -2.22 -4.83
C GLY A 463 -14.39 -1.06 -5.66
N ILE A 464 -13.06 -0.90 -5.69
CA ILE A 464 -12.36 0.08 -6.51
C ILE A 464 -12.19 -0.52 -7.92
N GLN A 465 -12.56 0.21 -8.96
CA GLN A 465 -12.38 -0.27 -10.34
C GLN A 465 -10.89 -0.34 -10.68
N THR A 466 -10.43 -1.48 -11.16
CA THR A 466 -9.05 -1.65 -11.66
C THR A 466 -8.95 -1.20 -13.12
N VAL A 467 -7.95 -0.39 -13.43
CA VAL A 467 -7.53 -0.08 -14.81
C VAL A 467 -6.11 -0.59 -14.99
N VAL A 468 -5.98 -1.80 -15.54
CA VAL A 468 -4.68 -2.48 -15.72
C VAL A 468 -4.18 -2.23 -17.14
N VAL A 469 -2.97 -1.69 -17.26
CA VAL A 469 -2.34 -1.40 -18.55
C VAL A 469 -1.28 -2.41 -18.89
#